data_AF-A0A1B8P105-F1
#
_entry.id   AF-A0A1B8P105-F1
#
_cell.length_a   1.000
_cell.length_b   1.000
_cell.length_c   1.000
_cell.angle_alpha   90.00
_cell.angle_beta   90.00
_cell.angle_gamma   90.00
#
_symmetry.space_group_name_H-M   'P 1'
#
loop_
_entity.id
_entity.type
_entity.pdbx_description
1 polymer ?
#
loop_
_entity_poly.entity_id
_entity_poly.type
_entity_poly.pdbx_seq_one_letter_code
_entity_poly.pdbx_strand_id
1 'polypeptide(L)'
;MTLNPIFHTASLETQKALAMSGAGLLILPPMAVARECRDGQLVSVPLARGELEHTRLDLCLHRHRQRSFATEACLGLLAASLQTLSEP
;
A
#
# COMPACT_ATOMS: atom_id res chain seq x y z
N MET A 1 16.74 -14.85 -3.52
CA MET A 1 16.90 -14.07 -4.77
C MET A 1 17.54 -12.74 -4.42
N THR A 2 18.54 -12.28 -5.17
CA THR A 2 19.21 -10.98 -4.90
C THR A 2 18.72 -9.97 -5.94
N LEU A 3 17.98 -8.96 -5.51
CA LEU A 3 17.53 -7.86 -6.36
C LEU A 3 18.62 -6.78 -6.42
N ASN A 4 18.92 -6.28 -7.62
CA ASN A 4 19.83 -5.16 -7.81
C ASN A 4 19.03 -3.89 -8.18
N PRO A 5 18.72 -3.00 -7.22
CA PRO A 5 17.95 -1.80 -7.50
C PRO A 5 18.74 -0.84 -8.39
N ILE A 6 18.14 -0.42 -9.51
CA ILE A 6 18.74 0.58 -10.42
C ILE A 6 18.43 2.00 -9.94
N PHE A 7 17.27 2.18 -9.30
CA PHE A 7 16.80 3.47 -8.79
C PHE A 7 16.58 3.40 -7.27
N HIS A 8 16.96 4.46 -6.56
CA HIS A 8 16.72 4.61 -5.13
C HIS A 8 15.86 5.86 -4.88
N THR A 9 14.71 5.67 -4.23
CA THR A 9 13.83 6.77 -3.83
C THR A 9 12.95 6.34 -2.66
N ALA A 10 12.64 7.29 -1.77
CA ALA A 10 11.70 7.10 -0.66
C ALA A 10 10.26 7.53 -1.02
N SER A 11 10.03 8.01 -2.24
CA SER A 11 8.72 8.48 -2.71
C SER A 11 8.01 7.38 -3.49
N LEU A 12 6.89 6.89 -2.96
CA LEU A 12 6.04 5.91 -3.62
C LEU A 12 5.52 6.42 -4.98
N GLU A 13 5.13 7.70 -5.06
CA GLU A 13 4.65 8.28 -6.31
C GLU A 13 5.73 8.32 -7.38
N THR A 14 6.98 8.58 -7.00
CA THR A 14 8.13 8.52 -7.92
C THR A 14 8.38 7.10 -8.40
N GLN A 15 8.29 6.10 -7.51
CA GLN A 15 8.39 4.69 -7.88
C GLN A 15 7.31 4.29 -8.89
N LYS A 16 6.05 4.66 -8.64
CA LYS A 16 4.93 4.40 -9.56
C LYS A 16 5.14 5.08 -10.91
N ALA A 17 5.57 6.34 -10.93
CA ALA A 17 5.85 7.05 -12.18
C ALA A 17 6.93 6.36 -13.02
N LEU A 18 7.99 5.83 -12.39
CA LEU A 18 9.04 5.06 -13.09
C LEU A 18 8.49 3.74 -13.67
N ALA A 19 7.60 3.06 -12.96
CA ALA A 19 7.01 1.82 -13.46
C ALA A 19 6.03 2.07 -14.60
N MET A 20 5.17 3.08 -14.47
CA MET A 20 4.21 3.46 -15.51
C MET A 20 4.89 3.97 -16.80
N SER A 21 6.11 4.51 -16.70
CA SER A 21 6.92 4.87 -17.88
C SER A 21 7.66 3.68 -18.50
N GLY A 22 7.53 2.48 -17.93
CA GLY A 22 8.22 1.27 -18.37
C GLY A 22 9.69 1.19 -17.95
N ALA A 23 10.15 2.07 -17.05
CA ALA A 23 11.55 2.12 -16.62
C ALA A 23 11.87 1.13 -15.49
N GLY A 24 10.89 0.45 -14.89
CA GLY A 24 11.13 -0.50 -13.81
C GLY A 24 9.94 -1.36 -13.41
N LEU A 25 10.23 -2.37 -12.59
CA LEU A 25 9.24 -3.22 -11.92
C LEU A 25 9.16 -2.82 -10.44
N LEU A 26 7.98 -2.98 -9.84
CA LEU A 26 7.73 -2.65 -8.45
C LEU A 26 7.31 -3.90 -7.67
N ILE A 27 7.82 -4.01 -6.45
CA ILE A 27 7.34 -4.95 -5.45
C ILE A 27 6.74 -4.11 -4.33
N LEU A 28 5.41 -4.06 -4.29
CA LEU A 28 4.64 -3.21 -3.38
C LEU A 28 3.41 -3.95 -2.88
N PRO A 29 2.84 -3.54 -1.71
CA PRO A 29 1.53 -4.01 -1.30
C PRO A 29 0.46 -3.68 -2.36
N PRO A 30 -0.52 -4.56 -2.62
CA PRO A 30 -1.54 -4.34 -3.66
C PRO A 30 -2.26 -2.99 -3.57
N MET A 31 -2.57 -2.55 -2.35
CA MET A 31 -3.25 -1.26 -2.11
C MET A 31 -2.47 -0.04 -2.61
N ALA A 32 -1.15 -0.11 -2.71
CA ALA A 32 -0.30 1.00 -3.15
C ALA A 32 -0.49 1.34 -4.64
N VAL A 33 -0.94 0.36 -5.44
CA VAL A 33 -1.12 0.47 -6.89
C VAL A 33 -2.54 0.07 -7.35
N ALA A 34 -3.48 -0.07 -6.40
CA ALA A 34 -4.82 -0.57 -6.68
C ALA A 34 -5.58 0.28 -7.70
N ARG A 35 -5.33 1.60 -7.70
CA ARG A 35 -5.92 2.52 -8.67
C ARG A 35 -5.33 2.31 -10.06
N GLU A 36 -4.01 2.32 -10.16
CA GLU A 36 -3.28 2.17 -11.42
C GLU A 36 -3.58 0.81 -12.07
N CYS A 37 -3.74 -0.24 -11.27
CA CYS A 37 -4.19 -1.56 -11.74
C CYS A 37 -5.62 -1.54 -12.28
N ARG A 38 -6.55 -0.91 -11.54
CA ARG A 38 -7.95 -0.77 -11.98
C ARG A 38 -8.07 0.06 -13.26
N ASP A 39 -7.25 1.10 -13.39
CA ASP A 39 -7.22 1.99 -14.55
C ASP A 39 -6.41 1.37 -15.72
N GLY A 40 -5.88 0.14 -15.57
CA GLY A 40 -5.14 -0.60 -16.60
C GLY A 40 -3.75 -0.07 -16.91
N GLN A 41 -3.22 0.84 -16.08
CA GLN A 41 -1.91 1.45 -16.24
C GLN A 41 -0.77 0.55 -15.71
N LEU A 42 -1.10 -0.29 -14.74
CA LEU A 42 -0.20 -1.31 -14.19
C LEU A 42 -0.91 -2.67 -14.19
N VAL A 43 -0.14 -3.74 -14.18
CA VAL A 43 -0.64 -5.11 -14.03
C VAL A 43 0.04 -5.74 -12.82
N SER A 44 -0.78 -6.27 -11.89
CA SER A 44 -0.27 -7.02 -10.75
C SER A 44 0.05 -8.45 -11.18
N VAL A 45 1.23 -8.94 -10.77
CA VAL A 45 1.64 -10.34 -10.95
C VAL A 45 1.78 -10.95 -9.55
N PRO A 46 1.03 -12.03 -9.23
CA PRO A 46 1.10 -12.63 -7.90
C PRO A 46 2.47 -13.29 -7.69
N LEU A 47 3.04 -13.05 -6.52
CA LEU A 47 4.23 -13.75 -6.05
C LEU A 47 3.81 -15.07 -5.39
N ALA A 48 4.68 -16.08 -5.43
CA ALA A 48 4.41 -17.34 -4.76
C ALA A 48 4.29 -17.15 -3.24
N ARG A 49 3.41 -17.93 -2.61
CA ARG A 49 3.12 -17.81 -1.18
C ARG A 49 4.39 -18.10 -0.37
N GLY A 50 4.77 -17.16 0.50
CA GLY A 50 5.95 -17.28 1.36
C GLY A 50 7.22 -16.64 0.79
N GLU A 51 7.21 -16.10 -0.43
CA GLU A 51 8.35 -15.37 -1.00
C GLU A 51 8.61 -14.03 -0.29
N LEU A 52 7.55 -13.39 0.22
CA LEU A 52 7.61 -12.12 0.96
C LEU A 52 6.70 -12.15 2.18
N GLU A 53 7.13 -11.47 3.24
CA GLU A 53 6.29 -11.20 4.41
C GLU A 53 5.21 -10.16 4.08
N HIS A 54 4.04 -10.30 4.72
CA HIS A 54 2.96 -9.34 4.56
C HIS A 54 3.30 -8.04 5.27
N THR A 55 2.98 -6.91 4.62
CA THR A 55 3.09 -5.61 5.26
C THR A 55 1.99 -5.45 6.30
N ARG A 56 2.39 -5.10 7.53
CA ARG A 56 1.47 -4.77 8.61
C ARG A 56 1.09 -3.29 8.53
N LEU A 57 -0.22 -3.00 8.62
CA LEU A 57 -0.77 -1.65 8.71
C LEU A 57 -1.49 -1.49 10.04
N ASP A 58 -1.11 -0.44 10.78
CA ASP A 58 -1.69 -0.12 12.08
C ASP A 58 -2.32 1.29 12.03
N LEU A 59 -3.52 1.41 12.58
CA LEU A 59 -4.20 2.69 12.75
C LEU A 59 -3.90 3.24 14.14
N CYS A 60 -2.91 4.13 14.21
CA CYS A 60 -2.36 4.61 15.47
C CYS A 60 -3.05 5.88 15.98
N LEU A 61 -3.37 5.90 17.28
CA LEU A 61 -3.96 7.05 17.96
C LEU A 61 -3.22 7.39 19.25
N HIS A 62 -3.30 8.65 19.67
CA HIS A 62 -2.75 9.07 20.95
C HIS A 62 -3.59 8.55 22.12
N ARG A 63 -2.96 7.77 23.00
CA ARG A 63 -3.63 7.05 24.11
C ARG A 63 -4.33 7.94 25.15
N HIS A 64 -3.84 9.17 25.38
CA HIS A 64 -4.25 10.00 26.53
C HIS A 64 -5.17 11.16 26.15
N ARG A 65 -5.79 11.12 24.97
CA ARG A 65 -6.72 12.16 24.53
C ARG A 65 -8.15 11.66 24.61
N GLN A 66 -9.03 12.39 25.29
CA GLN A 66 -10.47 12.14 25.21
C GLN A 66 -10.91 12.36 23.75
N ARG A 67 -11.50 11.33 23.14
CA ARG A 67 -11.92 11.35 21.74
C ARG A 67 -13.25 12.07 21.62
N SER A 68 -13.36 12.97 20.64
CA SER A 68 -14.66 13.54 20.27
C SER A 68 -15.49 12.51 19.51
N PHE A 69 -16.79 12.74 19.43
CA PHE A 69 -17.69 11.91 18.60
C PHE A 69 -17.19 11.81 17.14
N ALA A 70 -16.75 12.94 16.55
CA ALA A 70 -16.25 12.95 15.18
C ALA A 70 -14.97 12.11 15.01
N THR A 71 -14.08 12.10 16.00
CA THR A 71 -12.88 11.26 15.98
C THR A 71 -13.23 9.78 16.03
N GLU A 72 -14.16 9.37 16.90
CA GLU A 72 -14.61 7.96 16.96
C GLU A 72 -15.27 7.52 15.66
N ALA A 73 -16.16 8.35 15.10
CA ALA A 73 -16.83 8.06 13.85
C ALA A 73 -15.81 7.91 12.70
N CYS A 74 -14.87 8.84 12.58
CA CYS A 74 -13.80 8.77 11.58
C CYS A 74 -12.91 7.54 11.76
N LEU A 75 -12.56 7.20 13.01
CA LEU A 75 -11.78 6.01 13.32
C LEU A 75 -12.49 4.74 12.86
N GLY A 76 -13.79 4.62 13.13
CA GLY A 76 -14.60 3.49 12.69
C GLY A 76 -14.62 3.35 11.15
N LEU A 77 -14.78 4.47 10.44
CA LEU A 77 -14.74 4.47 8.97
C LEU A 77 -13.37 4.04 8.43
N LEU A 78 -12.29 4.60 8.96
CA LEU A 78 -10.93 4.25 8.54
C LEU A 78 -10.60 2.78 8.83
N ALA A 79 -10.99 2.26 10.00
CA ALA A 79 -10.77 0.86 10.36
C ALA A 79 -11.51 -0.09 9.39
N ALA A 80 -12.76 0.22 9.05
CA ALA A 80 -13.53 -0.53 8.06
C ALA A 80 -12.88 -0.47 6.67
N SER A 81 -12.42 0.70 6.23
CA SER A 81 -11.72 0.84 4.95
C SER A 81 -10.42 0.03 4.91
N LEU A 82 -9.62 0.02 5.99
CA LEU A 82 -8.38 -0.77 6.04
C LEU A 82 -8.62 -2.28 5.95
N GLN A 83 -9.72 -2.78 6.52
CA GLN A 83 -10.10 -4.20 6.41
C GLN A 83 -10.38 -4.58 4.94
N THR A 84 -11.11 -3.73 4.20
CA THR A 84 -11.39 -3.97 2.76
C THR A 84 -10.13 -3.93 1.88
N LEU A 85 -9.06 -3.26 2.32
CA LEU A 85 -7.79 -3.20 1.60
C LEU A 85 -6.88 -4.41 1.89
N SER A 86 -7.23 -5.22 2.89
CA SER A 86 -6.48 -6.43 3.29
C SER A 86 -7.02 -7.70 2.62
N GLU A 87 -8.16 -7.62 1.93
CA GLU A 87 -8.70 -8.73 1.15
C GLU A 87 -7.91 -8.90 -0.17
N PRO A 88 -7.50 -10.14 -0.50
CA PRO A 88 -6.63 -10.44 -1.64
C PRO A 88 -7.29 -10.27 -3.01
#